data_AF-A0A928WYU0-F1
#
_entry.id   AF-A0A928WYU0-F1
#
_cell.length_a   1.000
_cell.length_b   1.000
_cell.length_c   1.000
_cell.angle_alpha   90.00
_cell.angle_beta   90.00
_cell.angle_gamma   90.00
#
_symmetry.space_group_name_H-M   'P 1'
#
loop_
_entity.id
_entity.type
_entity.pdbx_description
1 polymer ?
#
loop_
_entity_poly.entity_id
_entity_poly.type
_entity_poly.pdbx_seq_one_letter_code
_entity_poly.pdbx_strand_id
1 'polypeptide(L)'
;RPGQRFPDVARSFWGAAAIRQVQTQGFISGFPDGSFRPNAPMIRVQAIIALVNGLMLGKGRAEALVIYSDRAQVPSYAIDAVAAATNRQMIVNYPDTYSLRPLVPITRAETAAIVYQSLVALGKAPEIASPFIPETDTNAPNFADLSNRHWAVDYIDTLVQKGWLSGFRDGTFRPDDPMTRAQFAVLLVGAFDPPAKRPAVSFRDVPSSFWGAEVIQQAYRAEFISGFPDLTFDPNFPLTKLQALLALVSGLELEAKSPPRMTSLRVYDDQSDIPRYAREAVASATQLSLVFNHPIVSELRPNRTATRAEVSAVVYQALVMHGRLPPLSSRYQVRL
;
A
#
# COMPACT_ATOMS: atom_id res chain seq x y z
N ARG A 1 -29.89 5.48 -16.30
CA ARG A 1 -30.61 4.38 -16.99
C ARG A 1 -32.03 4.34 -16.44
N PRO A 2 -33.10 4.19 -17.25
CA PRO A 2 -34.44 4.02 -16.69
C PRO A 2 -34.45 2.82 -15.73
N GLY A 3 -35.02 3.00 -14.53
CA GLY A 3 -35.01 1.98 -13.48
C GLY A 3 -35.60 0.67 -13.99
N GLN A 4 -34.87 -0.43 -13.79
CA GLN A 4 -35.32 -1.76 -14.19
C GLN A 4 -36.58 -2.12 -13.40
N ARG A 5 -37.62 -2.60 -14.09
CA ARG A 5 -38.81 -3.13 -13.42
C ARG A 5 -38.48 -4.48 -12.81
N PHE A 6 -38.80 -4.65 -11.53
CA PHE A 6 -38.62 -5.91 -10.82
C PHE A 6 -39.88 -6.77 -10.95
N PRO A 7 -39.78 -8.05 -11.39
CA PRO A 7 -40.93 -8.93 -11.56
C PRO A 7 -41.72 -9.20 -10.27
N ASP A 8 -41.06 -9.10 -9.12
CA ASP A 8 -41.62 -9.35 -7.77
C ASP A 8 -42.14 -8.08 -7.08
N VAL A 9 -42.20 -6.94 -7.80
CA VAL A 9 -42.79 -5.69 -7.31
C VAL A 9 -43.99 -5.32 -8.16
N ALA A 10 -45.19 -5.68 -7.68
CA ALA A 10 -46.44 -5.33 -8.35
C ALA A 10 -46.58 -3.81 -8.51
N ARG A 11 -47.23 -3.35 -9.59
CA ARG A 11 -47.45 -1.90 -9.82
C ARG A 11 -48.23 -1.22 -8.70
N SER A 12 -49.12 -1.97 -8.05
CA SER A 12 -49.94 -1.56 -6.91
C SER A 12 -49.22 -1.71 -5.57
N PHE A 13 -48.00 -2.27 -5.53
CA PHE A 13 -47.23 -2.35 -4.30
C PHE A 13 -46.97 -0.94 -3.76
N TRP A 14 -47.29 -0.69 -2.50
CA TRP A 14 -47.28 0.64 -1.90
C TRP A 14 -45.94 1.39 -2.08
N GLY A 15 -44.83 0.65 -2.06
CA GLY A 15 -43.48 1.19 -2.24
C GLY A 15 -43.00 1.27 -3.69
N ALA A 16 -43.78 0.84 -4.69
CA ALA A 16 -43.29 0.66 -6.06
C ALA A 16 -42.72 1.94 -6.70
N ALA A 17 -43.30 3.11 -6.39
CA ALA A 17 -42.78 4.38 -6.88
C ALA A 17 -41.45 4.76 -6.22
N ALA A 18 -41.34 4.60 -4.90
CA ALA A 18 -40.12 4.88 -4.14
C ALA A 18 -38.98 3.94 -4.54
N ILE A 19 -39.25 2.64 -4.69
CA ILE A 19 -38.29 1.62 -5.16
C ILE A 19 -37.66 2.05 -6.49
N ARG A 20 -38.48 2.51 -7.44
CA ARG A 20 -37.96 3.01 -8.72
C ARG A 20 -37.06 4.23 -8.55
N GLN A 21 -37.43 5.16 -7.67
CA GLN A 21 -36.64 6.38 -7.45
C GLN A 21 -35.28 6.07 -6.83
N VAL A 22 -35.24 5.31 -5.73
CA VAL A 22 -33.97 4.96 -5.06
C VAL A 22 -33.06 4.12 -5.95
N GLN A 23 -33.63 3.29 -6.82
CA GLN A 23 -32.87 2.57 -7.85
C GLN A 23 -32.27 3.52 -8.89
N THR A 24 -33.06 4.46 -9.42
CA THR A 24 -32.54 5.44 -10.39
C THR A 24 -31.46 6.35 -9.81
N GLN A 25 -31.52 6.60 -8.51
CA GLN A 25 -30.54 7.40 -7.76
C GLN A 25 -29.33 6.58 -7.30
N GLY A 26 -29.32 5.26 -7.53
CA GLY A 26 -28.19 4.39 -7.18
C GLY A 26 -28.13 3.95 -5.71
N PHE A 27 -29.13 4.27 -4.89
CA PHE A 27 -29.19 3.84 -3.49
C PHE A 27 -29.42 2.33 -3.38
N ILE A 28 -30.47 1.78 -3.99
CA ILE A 28 -30.78 0.35 -3.82
C ILE A 28 -30.97 -0.29 -5.19
N SER A 29 -30.22 -1.36 -5.45
CA SER A 29 -30.37 -2.20 -6.63
C SER A 29 -31.04 -3.53 -6.27
N GLY A 30 -31.63 -4.19 -7.27
CA GLY A 30 -32.12 -5.56 -7.11
C GLY A 30 -31.00 -6.59 -7.16
N PHE A 31 -31.39 -7.85 -7.04
CA PHE A 31 -30.50 -9.00 -7.04
C PHE A 31 -30.15 -9.44 -8.48
N PRO A 32 -29.08 -10.23 -8.67
CA PRO A 32 -28.70 -10.75 -9.99
C PRO A 32 -29.78 -11.57 -10.69
N ASP A 33 -30.71 -12.17 -9.94
CA ASP A 33 -31.87 -12.90 -10.46
C ASP A 33 -33.00 -11.98 -10.97
N GLY A 34 -32.81 -10.65 -10.89
CA GLY A 34 -33.77 -9.65 -11.31
C GLY A 34 -34.86 -9.34 -10.28
N SER A 35 -34.83 -9.92 -9.08
CA SER A 35 -35.76 -9.63 -7.98
C SER A 35 -35.36 -8.37 -7.18
N PHE A 36 -36.32 -7.75 -6.49
CA PHE A 36 -36.07 -6.69 -5.50
C PHE A 36 -36.24 -7.17 -4.06
N ARG A 37 -37.14 -8.14 -3.83
CA ARG A 37 -37.52 -8.72 -2.55
C ARG A 37 -38.08 -7.67 -1.56
N PRO A 38 -39.17 -6.97 -1.91
CA PRO A 38 -39.63 -5.75 -1.22
C PRO A 38 -40.05 -5.95 0.24
N ASN A 39 -40.35 -7.18 0.66
CA ASN A 39 -40.73 -7.51 2.04
C ASN A 39 -39.61 -8.22 2.81
N ALA A 40 -38.47 -8.48 2.18
CA ALA A 40 -37.35 -9.13 2.85
C ALA A 40 -36.64 -8.13 3.79
N PRO A 41 -36.18 -8.57 4.97
CA PRO A 41 -35.35 -7.73 5.82
C PRO A 41 -34.02 -7.42 5.13
N MET A 42 -33.57 -6.17 5.26
CA MET A 42 -32.28 -5.74 4.74
C MET A 42 -31.15 -6.18 5.66
N ILE A 43 -30.09 -6.79 5.10
CA ILE A 43 -28.89 -7.11 5.86
C ILE A 43 -27.94 -5.91 5.94
N ARG A 44 -27.08 -5.91 6.96
CA ARG A 44 -26.19 -4.79 7.30
C ARG A 44 -25.31 -4.35 6.14
N VAL A 45 -24.72 -5.29 5.39
CA VAL A 45 -23.88 -4.94 4.23
C VAL A 45 -24.68 -4.27 3.10
N GLN A 46 -25.95 -4.60 2.92
CA GLN A 46 -26.80 -3.96 1.91
C GLN A 46 -27.10 -2.50 2.29
N ALA A 47 -27.33 -2.23 3.58
CA ALA A 47 -27.54 -0.87 4.06
C ALA A 47 -26.28 0.00 3.87
N ILE A 48 -25.09 -0.55 4.14
CA ILE A 48 -23.80 0.12 3.90
C ILE A 48 -23.64 0.44 2.41
N ILE A 49 -23.81 -0.54 1.52
CA ILE A 49 -23.74 -0.35 0.07
C ILE A 49 -24.72 0.74 -0.37
N ALA A 50 -25.94 0.73 0.17
CA ALA A 50 -26.96 1.67 -0.24
C ALA A 50 -26.62 3.13 0.07
N LEU A 51 -26.06 3.36 1.26
CA LEU A 51 -25.60 4.68 1.65
C LEU A 51 -24.38 5.10 0.83
N VAL A 52 -23.38 4.23 0.66
CA VAL A 52 -22.16 4.58 -0.08
C VAL A 52 -22.44 4.91 -1.54
N ASN A 53 -23.24 4.08 -2.20
CA ASN A 53 -23.59 4.30 -3.61
C ASN A 53 -24.51 5.51 -3.79
N GLY A 54 -25.57 5.59 -2.97
CA GLY A 54 -26.55 6.67 -3.07
C GLY A 54 -25.98 8.05 -2.74
N LEU A 55 -25.01 8.10 -1.82
CA LEU A 55 -24.29 9.33 -1.47
C LEU A 55 -23.06 9.58 -2.36
N MET A 56 -22.81 8.72 -3.35
CA MET A 56 -21.70 8.82 -4.30
C MET A 56 -20.32 8.97 -3.63
N LEU A 57 -20.08 8.25 -2.54
CA LEU A 57 -18.87 8.39 -1.72
C LEU A 57 -17.61 7.76 -2.37
N GLY A 58 -17.74 7.16 -3.55
CA GLY A 58 -16.64 6.53 -4.27
C GLY A 58 -16.16 5.24 -3.60
N LYS A 59 -14.98 4.76 -4.01
CA LYS A 59 -14.38 3.53 -3.51
C LYS A 59 -13.51 3.79 -2.28
N GLY A 60 -13.46 2.82 -1.37
CA GLY A 60 -12.49 2.81 -0.29
C GLY A 60 -11.28 1.95 -0.59
N ARG A 61 -10.24 2.13 0.24
CA ARG A 61 -9.05 1.27 0.31
C ARG A 61 -9.42 -0.05 1.00
N ALA A 62 -9.29 -1.17 0.30
CA ALA A 62 -9.71 -2.50 0.78
C ALA A 62 -9.01 -2.91 2.09
N GLU A 63 -7.83 -2.34 2.34
CA GLU A 63 -7.03 -2.48 3.56
C GLU A 63 -7.83 -2.06 4.82
N ALA A 64 -8.80 -1.15 4.68
CA ALA A 64 -9.67 -0.71 5.77
C ALA A 64 -10.48 -1.84 6.40
N LEU A 65 -10.72 -2.95 5.69
CA LEU A 65 -11.48 -4.09 6.22
C LEU A 65 -10.66 -4.98 7.15
N VAL A 66 -9.33 -4.84 7.17
CA VAL A 66 -8.44 -5.65 8.03
C VAL A 66 -8.81 -5.51 9.52
N ILE A 67 -9.35 -4.35 9.91
CA ILE A 67 -9.82 -4.06 11.26
C ILE A 67 -10.96 -4.99 11.73
N TYR A 68 -11.70 -5.62 10.80
CA TYR A 68 -12.79 -6.52 11.16
C TYR A 68 -12.34 -7.97 11.25
N SER A 69 -12.64 -8.59 12.40
CA SER A 69 -12.40 -10.01 12.67
C SER A 69 -13.17 -10.92 11.71
N ASP A 70 -14.34 -10.48 11.27
CA ASP A 70 -15.27 -11.21 10.40
C ASP A 70 -15.26 -10.71 8.94
N ARG A 71 -14.21 -10.00 8.53
CA ARG A 71 -14.07 -9.44 7.16
C ARG A 71 -14.22 -10.48 6.04
N ALA A 72 -13.89 -11.75 6.31
CA ALA A 72 -14.06 -12.84 5.36
C ALA A 72 -15.52 -13.08 4.96
N GLN A 73 -16.48 -12.60 5.76
CA GLN A 73 -17.91 -12.66 5.46
C GLN A 73 -18.38 -11.51 4.56
N VAL A 74 -17.54 -10.50 4.30
CA VAL A 74 -17.87 -9.40 3.38
C VAL A 74 -17.85 -9.94 1.95
N PRO A 75 -18.99 -9.91 1.23
CA PRO A 75 -19.02 -10.37 -0.15
C PRO A 75 -18.07 -9.54 -1.03
N SER A 76 -17.44 -10.16 -2.03
CA SER A 76 -16.47 -9.49 -2.90
C SER A 76 -17.02 -8.22 -3.58
N TYR A 77 -18.30 -8.24 -3.97
CA TYR A 77 -18.98 -7.07 -4.56
C TYR A 77 -19.18 -5.91 -3.58
N ALA A 78 -19.08 -6.16 -2.27
CA ALA A 78 -19.30 -5.19 -1.21
C ALA A 78 -18.00 -4.57 -0.67
N ILE A 79 -16.83 -5.14 -1.02
CA ILE A 79 -15.52 -4.73 -0.47
C ILE A 79 -15.30 -3.23 -0.61
N ASP A 80 -15.42 -2.69 -1.83
CA ASP A 80 -15.17 -1.27 -2.11
C ASP A 80 -16.08 -0.35 -1.28
N ALA A 81 -17.36 -0.74 -1.12
CA ALA A 81 -18.34 0.07 -0.41
C ALA A 81 -18.14 -0.01 1.10
N VAL A 82 -17.93 -1.20 1.66
CA VAL A 82 -17.61 -1.37 3.08
C VAL A 82 -16.33 -0.60 3.41
N ALA A 83 -15.30 -0.71 2.56
CA ALA A 83 -14.07 0.04 2.71
C ALA A 83 -14.32 1.55 2.70
N ALA A 84 -15.15 2.04 1.77
CA ALA A 84 -15.45 3.46 1.67
C ALA A 84 -16.14 3.99 2.93
N ALA A 85 -17.06 3.21 3.49
CA ALA A 85 -17.78 3.54 4.72
C ALA A 85 -16.87 3.49 5.95
N THR A 86 -16.02 2.47 6.06
CA THR A 86 -15.04 2.33 7.16
C THR A 86 -14.03 3.48 7.16
N ASN A 87 -13.42 3.79 6.01
CA ASN A 87 -12.46 4.90 5.88
C ASN A 87 -13.07 6.28 6.22
N ARG A 88 -14.40 6.41 6.15
CA ARG A 88 -15.14 7.64 6.46
C ARG A 88 -15.78 7.62 7.85
N GLN A 89 -15.41 6.64 8.69
CA GLN A 89 -15.93 6.47 10.04
C GLN A 89 -17.47 6.37 10.10
N MET A 90 -18.09 5.89 9.01
CA MET A 90 -19.54 5.71 8.93
C MET A 90 -20.02 4.50 9.73
N ILE A 91 -19.16 3.50 9.89
CA ILE A 91 -19.51 2.24 10.53
C ILE A 91 -19.50 2.40 12.05
N VAL A 92 -20.55 1.93 12.71
CA VAL A 92 -20.63 1.86 14.17
C VAL A 92 -20.98 0.43 14.57
N ASN A 93 -20.07 -0.27 15.25
CA ASN A 93 -20.21 -1.67 15.60
C ASN A 93 -20.38 -1.84 17.12
N TYR A 94 -21.48 -2.46 17.52
CA TYR A 94 -21.79 -2.72 18.93
C TYR A 94 -22.26 -4.17 19.11
N PRO A 95 -21.87 -4.86 20.20
CA PRO A 95 -20.99 -4.37 21.28
C PRO A 95 -19.49 -4.43 20.96
N ASP A 96 -19.11 -5.17 19.92
CA ASP A 96 -17.73 -5.35 19.51
C ASP A 96 -17.40 -4.42 18.33
N THR A 97 -16.54 -3.43 18.57
CA THR A 97 -16.07 -2.47 17.56
C THR A 97 -15.43 -3.14 16.34
N TYR A 98 -14.84 -4.33 16.51
CA TYR A 98 -14.10 -5.06 15.48
C TYR A 98 -14.92 -6.18 14.81
N SER A 99 -16.23 -6.23 15.01
CA SER A 99 -17.15 -7.17 14.35
C SER A 99 -18.17 -6.44 13.49
N LEU A 100 -18.10 -6.61 12.17
CA LEU A 100 -18.98 -5.92 11.23
C LEU A 100 -20.36 -6.56 11.14
N ARG A 101 -20.45 -7.89 11.25
CA ARG A 101 -21.64 -8.74 11.05
C ARG A 101 -22.35 -8.43 9.72
N PRO A 102 -21.66 -8.57 8.56
CA PRO A 102 -22.18 -8.06 7.29
C PRO A 102 -23.47 -8.75 6.81
N LEU A 103 -23.67 -10.02 7.19
CA LEU A 103 -24.75 -10.88 6.68
C LEU A 103 -25.99 -10.95 7.57
N VAL A 104 -26.03 -10.21 8.69
CA VAL A 104 -27.20 -10.20 9.59
C VAL A 104 -28.13 -9.01 9.30
N PRO A 105 -29.44 -9.12 9.60
CA PRO A 105 -30.37 -7.98 9.51
C PRO A 105 -29.88 -6.78 10.32
N ILE A 106 -29.96 -5.57 9.74
CA ILE A 106 -29.61 -4.35 10.46
C ILE A 106 -30.75 -3.90 11.38
N THR A 107 -30.44 -3.57 12.62
CA THR A 107 -31.41 -3.06 13.59
C THR A 107 -31.71 -1.58 13.37
N ARG A 108 -32.78 -1.08 14.03
CA ARG A 108 -33.13 0.35 14.01
C ARG A 108 -32.03 1.24 14.61
N ALA A 109 -31.39 0.76 15.69
CA ALA A 109 -30.31 1.49 16.35
C ALA A 109 -29.08 1.59 15.44
N GLU A 110 -28.69 0.49 14.81
CA GLU A 110 -27.57 0.47 13.86
C GLU A 110 -27.86 1.34 12.63
N THR A 111 -29.09 1.29 12.11
CA THR A 111 -29.53 2.19 11.03
C THR A 111 -29.42 3.66 11.42
N ALA A 112 -29.85 4.03 12.63
CA ALA A 112 -29.74 5.41 13.11
C ALA A 112 -28.27 5.84 13.22
N ALA A 113 -27.41 4.97 13.74
CA ALA A 113 -25.98 5.25 13.90
C ALA A 113 -25.28 5.47 12.56
N ILE A 114 -25.45 4.57 11.58
CA ILE A 114 -24.79 4.70 10.27
C ILE A 114 -25.34 5.89 9.47
N VAL A 115 -26.64 6.21 9.60
CA VAL A 115 -27.22 7.41 8.97
C VAL A 115 -26.64 8.68 9.58
N TYR A 116 -26.55 8.77 10.91
CA TYR A 116 -25.94 9.93 11.56
C TYR A 116 -24.49 10.10 11.15
N GLN A 117 -23.69 9.02 11.18
CA GLN A 117 -22.30 9.09 10.76
C GLN A 117 -22.15 9.39 9.26
N SER A 118 -23.12 9.03 8.42
CA SER A 118 -23.16 9.47 7.03
C SER A 118 -23.34 11.00 6.93
N LEU A 119 -24.14 11.61 7.80
CA LEU A 119 -24.28 13.07 7.86
C LEU A 119 -23.00 13.73 8.36
N VAL A 120 -22.33 13.16 9.36
CA VAL A 120 -21.01 13.62 9.85
C VAL A 120 -19.98 13.56 8.73
N ALA A 121 -19.85 12.42 8.03
CA ALA A 121 -18.94 12.23 6.91
C ALA A 121 -19.19 13.19 5.74
N LEU A 122 -20.40 13.74 5.62
CA LEU A 122 -20.78 14.75 4.62
C LEU A 122 -20.65 16.20 5.13
N GLY A 123 -20.19 16.42 6.37
CA GLY A 123 -20.11 17.74 7.00
C GLY A 123 -21.47 18.37 7.30
N LYS A 124 -22.53 17.55 7.43
CA LYS A 124 -23.92 17.98 7.64
C LYS A 124 -24.40 17.82 9.09
N ALA A 125 -23.58 17.24 9.96
CA ALA A 125 -23.85 17.06 11.38
C ALA A 125 -22.54 17.18 12.18
N PRO A 126 -22.60 17.62 13.46
CA PRO A 126 -21.42 17.65 14.32
C PRO A 126 -20.95 16.22 14.65
N GLU A 127 -19.64 16.08 14.89
CA GLU A 127 -19.05 14.81 15.28
C GLU A 127 -19.55 14.36 16.67
N ILE A 128 -19.82 13.05 16.79
CA ILE A 128 -20.09 12.40 18.08
C ILE A 128 -19.00 11.35 18.28
N ALA A 129 -18.14 11.58 19.27
CA ALA A 129 -17.14 10.60 19.70
C ALA A 129 -17.83 9.33 20.20
N SER A 130 -17.38 8.17 19.73
CA SER A 130 -17.92 6.88 20.12
C SER A 130 -16.84 5.80 20.09
N PRO A 131 -16.67 5.01 21.16
CA PRO A 131 -15.71 3.90 21.19
C PRO A 131 -16.11 2.74 20.27
N PHE A 132 -17.31 2.81 19.69
CA PHE A 132 -17.87 1.82 18.77
C PHE A 132 -17.68 2.18 17.29
N ILE A 133 -17.04 3.32 17.02
CA ILE A 133 -16.55 3.64 15.67
C ILE A 133 -15.19 2.95 15.53
N PRO A 134 -15.00 2.04 14.56
CA PRO A 134 -13.71 1.43 14.31
C PRO A 134 -12.79 2.51 13.75
N GLU A 135 -11.85 2.97 14.58
CA GLU A 135 -10.78 3.84 14.15
C GLU A 135 -9.82 3.01 13.29
N THR A 136 -9.96 3.11 11.98
CA THR A 136 -8.84 2.78 11.11
C THR A 136 -7.78 3.81 11.41
N ASP A 137 -6.70 3.38 12.06
CA ASP A 137 -5.47 4.15 12.09
C ASP A 137 -5.00 4.23 10.63
N THR A 138 -5.51 5.24 9.90
CA THR A 138 -5.35 5.40 8.45
C THR A 138 -3.90 5.69 8.06
N ASN A 139 -2.99 5.64 9.02
CA ASN A 139 -1.57 5.77 8.82
C ASN A 139 -0.84 4.42 8.86
N ALA A 140 -1.07 3.43 9.72
CA ALA A 140 -0.25 2.20 9.65
C ALA A 140 -0.92 1.07 8.83
N PRO A 141 -0.34 0.60 7.72
CA PRO A 141 -0.79 -0.62 7.06
C PRO A 141 -0.50 -1.82 7.95
N ASN A 142 -1.53 -2.36 8.59
CA ASN A 142 -1.38 -3.51 9.48
C ASN A 142 -1.23 -4.81 8.67
N PHE A 143 0.01 -5.20 8.36
CA PHE A 143 0.32 -6.46 7.69
C PHE A 143 0.38 -7.61 8.68
N ALA A 144 -0.20 -8.77 8.31
CA ALA A 144 -0.32 -9.92 9.21
C ALA A 144 1.03 -10.49 9.69
N ASP A 145 2.10 -10.25 8.94
CA ASP A 145 3.46 -10.73 9.18
C ASP A 145 4.46 -9.62 9.56
N LEU A 146 3.98 -8.39 9.80
CA LEU A 146 4.81 -7.27 10.23
C LEU A 146 4.47 -6.89 11.66
N SER A 147 5.25 -7.39 12.62
CA SER A 147 5.11 -7.00 14.02
C SER A 147 5.54 -5.54 14.24
N ASN A 148 4.86 -4.82 15.14
CA ASN A 148 5.31 -3.50 15.63
C ASN A 148 6.69 -3.52 16.33
N ARG A 149 7.24 -4.72 16.59
CA ARG A 149 8.61 -4.90 17.11
C ARG A 149 9.64 -5.17 16.02
N HIS A 150 9.20 -5.33 14.77
CA HIS A 150 10.09 -5.54 13.64
C HIS A 150 10.92 -4.27 13.42
N TRP A 151 12.24 -4.43 13.27
CA TRP A 151 13.17 -3.30 13.25
C TRP A 151 12.91 -2.30 12.11
N ALA A 152 12.30 -2.77 11.03
CA ALA A 152 12.01 -1.99 9.84
C ALA A 152 10.59 -1.41 9.79
N VAL A 153 9.74 -1.61 10.82
CA VAL A 153 8.30 -1.31 10.76
C VAL A 153 8.02 0.14 10.40
N ASP A 154 8.66 1.11 11.07
CA ASP A 154 8.42 2.54 10.83
C ASP A 154 8.82 2.97 9.40
N TYR A 155 9.89 2.38 8.87
CA TYR A 155 10.35 2.63 7.50
C TYR A 155 9.32 2.09 6.49
N ILE A 156 8.86 0.86 6.71
CA ILE A 156 7.88 0.19 5.86
C ILE A 156 6.55 0.95 5.88
N ASP A 157 6.03 1.24 7.06
CA ASP A 157 4.74 1.91 7.25
C ASP A 157 4.73 3.26 6.54
N THR A 158 5.79 4.05 6.70
CA THR A 158 5.88 5.35 6.04
C THR A 158 5.90 5.23 4.52
N LEU A 159 6.68 4.30 3.95
CA LEU A 159 6.74 4.13 2.50
C LEU A 159 5.42 3.63 1.91
N VAL A 160 4.69 2.78 2.64
CA VAL A 160 3.37 2.31 2.24
C VAL A 160 2.30 3.41 2.38
N GLN A 161 2.34 4.21 3.45
CA GLN A 161 1.48 5.39 3.62
C GLN A 161 1.60 6.37 2.45
N LYS A 162 2.83 6.58 1.96
CA LYS A 162 3.12 7.44 0.81
C LYS A 162 2.70 6.80 -0.52
N GLY A 163 2.31 5.53 -0.54
CA GLY A 163 1.94 4.79 -1.74
C GLY A 163 3.12 4.37 -2.62
N TRP A 164 4.36 4.45 -2.10
CA TRP A 164 5.58 4.08 -2.83
C TRP A 164 5.93 2.61 -2.71
N LEU A 165 5.35 1.95 -1.71
CA LEU A 165 5.49 0.53 -1.48
C LEU A 165 4.13 -0.08 -1.16
N SER A 166 3.98 -1.37 -1.41
CA SER A 166 2.77 -2.13 -1.08
C SER A 166 3.11 -3.53 -0.59
N GLY A 167 2.21 -4.11 0.20
CA GLY A 167 2.22 -5.53 0.53
C GLY A 167 1.53 -6.37 -0.55
N PHE A 168 1.29 -7.62 -0.22
CA PHE A 168 0.69 -8.61 -1.11
C PHE A 168 -0.81 -8.73 -0.87
N ARG A 169 -1.52 -9.32 -1.85
CA ARG A 169 -2.99 -9.50 -1.81
C ARG A 169 -3.48 -10.36 -0.64
N ASP A 170 -2.60 -11.16 -0.05
CA ASP A 170 -2.88 -12.01 1.10
C ASP A 170 -2.81 -11.24 2.44
N GLY A 171 -2.50 -9.94 2.42
CA GLY A 171 -2.37 -9.11 3.62
C GLY A 171 -1.00 -9.16 4.28
N THR A 172 0.00 -9.76 3.64
CA THR A 172 1.39 -9.80 4.12
C THR A 172 2.25 -8.70 3.51
N PHE A 173 3.31 -8.28 4.20
CA PHE A 173 4.36 -7.42 3.64
C PHE A 173 5.60 -8.22 3.24
N ARG A 174 5.89 -9.32 3.94
CA ARG A 174 7.07 -10.18 3.79
C ARG A 174 8.38 -9.41 3.99
N PRO A 175 8.61 -8.83 5.18
CA PRO A 175 9.76 -7.94 5.42
C PRO A 175 11.11 -8.64 5.24
N ASP A 176 11.18 -9.93 5.57
CA ASP A 176 12.41 -10.72 5.50
C ASP A 176 12.59 -11.45 4.17
N ASP A 177 11.60 -11.41 3.28
CA ASP A 177 11.71 -11.98 1.95
C ASP A 177 12.56 -11.10 1.03
N PRO A 178 13.25 -11.69 0.04
CA PRO A 178 13.99 -10.92 -0.96
C PRO A 178 13.06 -10.00 -1.78
N MET A 179 13.54 -8.78 -2.07
CA MET A 179 12.86 -7.90 -3.02
C MET A 179 13.31 -8.22 -4.45
N THR A 180 12.37 -8.23 -5.40
CA THR A 180 12.71 -8.40 -6.83
C THR A 180 13.17 -7.08 -7.46
N ARG A 181 13.93 -7.16 -8.55
CA ARG A 181 14.39 -5.99 -9.31
C ARG A 181 13.23 -5.13 -9.84
N ALA A 182 12.13 -5.74 -10.27
CA ALA A 182 10.95 -4.99 -10.71
C ALA A 182 10.25 -4.25 -9.55
N GLN A 183 10.09 -4.89 -8.39
CA GLN A 183 9.54 -4.22 -7.20
C GLN A 183 10.41 -3.05 -6.75
N PHE A 184 11.73 -3.21 -6.83
CA PHE A 184 12.65 -2.13 -6.50
C PHE A 184 12.52 -0.95 -7.49
N ALA A 185 12.38 -1.22 -8.80
CA ALA A 185 12.14 -0.17 -9.79
C ALA A 185 10.88 0.65 -9.50
N VAL A 186 9.77 -0.01 -9.10
CA VAL A 186 8.53 0.67 -8.67
C VAL A 186 8.80 1.59 -7.49
N LEU A 187 9.50 1.09 -6.47
CA LEU A 187 9.80 1.86 -5.28
C LEU A 187 10.65 3.09 -5.60
N LEU A 188 11.69 2.95 -6.42
CA LEU A 188 12.55 4.06 -6.82
C LEU A 188 11.79 5.13 -7.61
N VAL A 189 11.00 4.71 -8.59
CA VAL A 189 10.20 5.64 -9.41
C VAL A 189 9.16 6.35 -8.55
N GLY A 190 8.39 5.61 -7.75
CA GLY A 190 7.38 6.20 -6.87
C GLY A 190 8.00 7.16 -5.84
N ALA A 191 9.11 6.76 -5.24
CA ALA A 191 9.79 7.55 -4.22
C ALA A 191 10.43 8.81 -4.80
N PHE A 192 11.13 8.73 -5.94
CA PHE A 192 11.98 9.83 -6.42
C PHE A 192 11.44 10.60 -7.62
N ASP A 193 10.48 10.07 -8.37
CA ASP A 193 9.96 10.64 -9.63
C ASP A 193 11.08 11.22 -10.54
N PRO A 194 12.10 10.41 -10.88
CA PRO A 194 13.33 10.96 -11.44
C PRO A 194 13.22 11.26 -12.94
N PRO A 195 13.89 12.32 -13.43
CA PRO A 195 13.92 12.63 -14.85
C PRO A 195 14.76 11.63 -15.64
N ALA A 196 14.47 11.48 -16.94
CA ALA A 196 15.26 10.66 -17.84
C ALA A 196 16.61 11.33 -18.17
N LYS A 197 17.71 10.58 -18.01
CA LYS A 197 19.10 10.98 -18.29
C LYS A 197 19.71 10.22 -19.48
N ARG A 198 19.22 9.01 -19.78
CA ARG A 198 19.65 8.20 -20.91
C ARG A 198 18.48 7.72 -21.80
N PRO A 199 18.71 7.40 -23.09
CA PRO A 199 17.67 6.86 -23.97
C PRO A 199 17.14 5.51 -23.48
N ALA A 200 15.92 5.17 -23.88
CA ALA A 200 15.32 3.85 -23.59
C ALA A 200 16.03 2.72 -24.34
N VAL A 201 15.95 1.50 -23.80
CA VAL A 201 16.38 0.26 -24.46
C VAL A 201 15.28 -0.79 -24.36
N SER A 202 15.22 -1.73 -25.29
CA SER A 202 14.27 -2.86 -25.19
C SER A 202 14.95 -4.04 -24.49
N PHE A 203 14.45 -4.43 -23.32
CA PHE A 203 14.89 -5.65 -22.65
C PHE A 203 14.14 -6.86 -23.20
N ARG A 204 14.88 -7.93 -23.50
CA ARG A 204 14.34 -9.15 -24.14
C ARG A 204 13.32 -9.88 -23.27
N ASP A 205 13.46 -9.77 -21.96
CA ASP A 205 12.67 -10.44 -20.93
C ASP A 205 11.65 -9.52 -20.24
N VAL A 206 11.49 -8.28 -20.74
CA VAL A 206 10.47 -7.33 -20.27
C VAL A 206 9.55 -6.97 -21.44
N PRO A 207 8.57 -7.83 -21.78
CA PRO A 207 7.58 -7.50 -22.80
C PRO A 207 6.75 -6.28 -22.37
N SER A 208 6.18 -5.55 -23.33
CA SER A 208 5.36 -4.36 -23.05
C SER A 208 4.13 -4.66 -22.18
N SER A 209 3.66 -5.91 -22.17
CA SER A 209 2.58 -6.39 -21.30
C SER A 209 3.02 -6.72 -19.88
N PHE A 210 4.31 -6.70 -19.57
CA PHE A 210 4.79 -6.91 -18.22
C PHE A 210 4.32 -5.74 -17.33
N TRP A 211 3.74 -6.06 -16.17
CA TRP A 211 3.10 -5.08 -15.28
C TRP A 211 4.03 -3.93 -14.88
N GLY A 212 5.34 -4.19 -14.82
CA GLY A 212 6.37 -3.21 -14.46
C GLY A 212 7.13 -2.62 -15.66
N ALA A 213 6.72 -2.87 -16.91
CA ALA A 213 7.51 -2.51 -18.08
C ALA A 213 7.84 -1.01 -18.15
N GLU A 214 6.83 -0.16 -17.90
CA GLU A 214 7.00 1.29 -17.94
C GLU A 214 7.90 1.79 -16.80
N VAL A 215 7.65 1.37 -15.57
CA VAL A 215 8.45 1.78 -14.40
C VAL A 215 9.89 1.27 -14.46
N ILE A 216 10.12 0.08 -15.05
CA ILE A 216 11.47 -0.42 -15.34
C ILE A 216 12.17 0.51 -16.33
N GLN A 217 11.49 0.94 -17.39
CA GLN A 217 12.07 1.92 -18.33
C GLN A 217 12.36 3.26 -17.68
N GLN A 218 11.47 3.75 -16.81
CA GLN A 218 11.70 5.01 -16.08
C GLN A 218 12.93 4.90 -15.16
N ALA A 219 13.00 3.87 -14.32
CA ALA A 219 14.16 3.61 -13.44
C ALA A 219 15.45 3.41 -14.24
N TYR A 220 15.36 2.73 -15.39
CA TYR A 220 16.50 2.57 -16.30
C TYR A 220 16.96 3.92 -16.83
N ARG A 221 16.07 4.70 -17.44
CA ARG A 221 16.41 5.99 -18.05
C ARG A 221 16.92 7.01 -17.05
N ALA A 222 16.51 6.91 -15.80
CA ALA A 222 16.97 7.74 -14.70
C ALA A 222 18.32 7.29 -14.09
N GLU A 223 18.93 6.23 -14.64
CA GLU A 223 20.23 5.67 -14.19
C GLU A 223 20.24 5.09 -12.78
N PHE A 224 19.05 4.80 -12.23
CA PHE A 224 18.92 4.06 -10.98
C PHE A 224 19.26 2.58 -11.16
N ILE A 225 18.75 1.93 -12.22
CA ILE A 225 18.97 0.49 -12.42
C ILE A 225 19.42 0.24 -13.85
N SER A 226 20.40 -0.64 -14.04
CA SER A 226 20.82 -1.10 -15.37
C SER A 226 20.40 -2.56 -15.59
N GLY A 227 20.22 -2.93 -16.86
CA GLY A 227 20.11 -4.34 -17.27
C GLY A 227 21.50 -4.95 -17.49
N PHE A 228 21.51 -6.17 -17.99
CA PHE A 228 22.71 -6.94 -18.27
C PHE A 228 23.21 -6.73 -19.72
N PRO A 229 24.48 -7.07 -20.03
CA PRO A 229 25.04 -6.88 -21.37
C PRO A 229 24.30 -7.59 -22.50
N ASP A 230 23.53 -8.64 -22.18
CA ASP A 230 22.74 -9.44 -23.14
C ASP A 230 21.32 -8.89 -23.41
N LEU A 231 21.05 -7.66 -22.93
CA LEU A 231 19.75 -6.98 -23.00
C LEU A 231 18.65 -7.67 -22.18
N THR A 232 18.99 -8.35 -21.09
CA THR A 232 18.02 -8.78 -20.07
C THR A 232 17.95 -7.79 -18.91
N PHE A 233 16.81 -7.76 -18.21
CA PHE A 233 16.64 -7.00 -16.98
C PHE A 233 16.49 -7.90 -15.75
N ASP A 234 16.04 -9.14 -15.90
CA ASP A 234 15.65 -10.11 -14.87
C ASP A 234 14.65 -9.54 -13.85
N PRO A 235 13.43 -9.16 -14.28
CA PRO A 235 12.50 -8.40 -13.42
C PRO A 235 12.06 -9.16 -12.17
N ASN A 236 11.99 -10.48 -12.23
CA ASN A 236 11.56 -11.33 -11.11
C ASN A 236 12.72 -11.84 -10.26
N PHE A 237 13.97 -11.56 -10.63
CA PHE A 237 15.12 -12.02 -9.87
C PHE A 237 15.35 -11.11 -8.64
N PRO A 238 15.67 -11.69 -7.48
CA PRO A 238 16.01 -10.91 -6.29
C PRO A 238 17.21 -9.99 -6.52
N LEU A 239 17.15 -8.74 -6.04
CA LEU A 239 18.35 -7.88 -6.06
C LEU A 239 19.29 -8.20 -4.89
N THR A 240 20.60 -8.09 -5.14
CA THR A 240 21.59 -8.13 -4.07
C THR A 240 21.64 -6.81 -3.31
N LYS A 241 22.15 -6.85 -2.08
CA LYS A 241 22.39 -5.67 -1.27
C LYS A 241 23.32 -4.67 -1.95
N LEU A 242 24.37 -5.17 -2.60
CA LEU A 242 25.26 -4.34 -3.40
C LEU A 242 24.51 -3.65 -4.54
N GLN A 243 23.64 -4.35 -5.26
CA GLN A 243 22.86 -3.76 -6.35
C GLN A 243 21.91 -2.66 -5.85
N ALA A 244 21.28 -2.83 -4.69
CA ALA A 244 20.42 -1.81 -4.09
C ALA A 244 21.19 -0.51 -3.77
N LEU A 245 22.40 -0.64 -3.20
CA LEU A 245 23.25 0.50 -2.86
C LEU A 245 23.78 1.21 -4.11
N LEU A 246 24.30 0.44 -5.08
CA LEU A 246 24.78 1.00 -6.35
C LEU A 246 23.68 1.79 -7.06
N ALA A 247 22.45 1.26 -7.07
CA ALA A 247 21.33 1.92 -7.71
C ALA A 247 21.02 3.31 -7.12
N LEU A 248 21.05 3.43 -5.79
CA LEU A 248 20.81 4.71 -5.12
C LEU A 248 21.99 5.66 -5.28
N VAL A 249 23.22 5.16 -5.21
CA VAL A 249 24.42 5.99 -5.41
C VAL A 249 24.46 6.58 -6.82
N SER A 250 24.21 5.76 -7.83
CA SER A 250 24.17 6.21 -9.23
C SER A 250 22.97 7.11 -9.50
N GLY A 251 21.74 6.67 -9.17
CA GLY A 251 20.53 7.42 -9.49
C GLY A 251 20.44 8.80 -8.82
N LEU A 252 20.97 8.92 -7.59
CA LEU A 252 20.98 10.16 -6.81
C LEU A 252 22.29 10.95 -6.94
N GLU A 253 23.24 10.48 -7.75
CA GLU A 253 24.56 11.08 -7.99
C GLU A 253 25.32 11.36 -6.69
N LEU A 254 25.32 10.38 -5.77
CA LEU A 254 25.83 10.59 -4.41
C LEU A 254 27.35 10.78 -4.36
N GLU A 255 28.11 10.18 -5.27
CA GLU A 255 29.58 10.35 -5.34
C GLU A 255 29.98 11.78 -5.73
N ALA A 256 29.18 12.46 -6.55
CA ALA A 256 29.40 13.86 -6.89
C ALA A 256 29.12 14.79 -5.69
N LYS A 257 28.12 14.43 -4.85
CA LYS A 257 27.74 15.18 -3.66
C LYS A 257 28.66 14.90 -2.46
N SER A 258 29.15 13.67 -2.35
CA SER A 258 30.00 13.19 -1.26
C SER A 258 31.09 12.27 -1.81
N PRO A 259 32.25 12.86 -2.19
CA PRO A 259 33.37 12.09 -2.71
C PRO A 259 33.79 10.96 -1.75
N PRO A 260 34.09 9.77 -2.30
CA PRO A 260 34.28 8.57 -1.50
C PRO A 260 35.54 8.65 -0.63
N ARG A 261 35.42 8.29 0.66
CA ARG A 261 36.54 8.10 1.59
C ARG A 261 36.72 6.61 1.84
N MET A 262 37.77 6.02 1.26
CA MET A 262 38.03 4.58 1.39
C MET A 262 38.20 4.10 2.83
N THR A 263 38.61 4.99 3.75
CA THR A 263 38.69 4.67 5.19
C THR A 263 37.33 4.34 5.81
N SER A 264 36.22 4.81 5.24
CA SER A 264 34.87 4.50 5.68
C SER A 264 34.50 3.02 5.54
N LEU A 265 35.17 2.28 4.64
CA LEU A 265 34.96 0.84 4.49
C LEU A 265 35.49 0.02 5.67
N ARG A 266 36.36 0.60 6.51
CA ARG A 266 36.92 -0.09 7.70
C ARG A 266 35.89 -0.39 8.77
N VAL A 267 34.67 0.17 8.67
CA VAL A 267 33.53 -0.19 9.53
C VAL A 267 33.04 -1.61 9.26
N TYR A 268 33.38 -2.20 8.10
CA TYR A 268 32.98 -3.53 7.72
C TYR A 268 34.07 -4.57 7.95
N ASP A 269 33.72 -5.64 8.67
CA ASP A 269 34.59 -6.79 8.91
C ASP A 269 34.83 -7.56 7.60
N ASP A 270 33.80 -7.61 6.74
CA ASP A 270 33.79 -8.27 5.43
C ASP A 270 34.11 -7.32 4.25
N GLN A 271 34.84 -6.22 4.51
CA GLN A 271 35.17 -5.23 3.47
C GLN A 271 35.95 -5.82 2.27
N SER A 272 36.64 -6.96 2.45
CA SER A 272 37.34 -7.68 1.39
C SER A 272 36.39 -8.28 0.35
N ASP A 273 35.13 -8.54 0.73
CA ASP A 273 34.13 -9.15 -0.13
C ASP A 273 33.46 -8.13 -1.05
N ILE A 274 33.74 -6.83 -0.84
CA ILE A 274 33.25 -5.74 -1.68
C ILE A 274 34.04 -5.75 -3.00
N PRO A 275 33.38 -6.01 -4.14
CA PRO A 275 34.05 -6.01 -5.43
C PRO A 275 34.71 -4.66 -5.72
N ARG A 276 35.89 -4.68 -6.36
CA ARG A 276 36.69 -3.46 -6.63
C ARG A 276 35.88 -2.35 -7.30
N TYR A 277 35.02 -2.72 -8.25
CA TYR A 277 34.18 -1.76 -9.00
C TYR A 277 33.12 -1.05 -8.14
N ALA A 278 32.81 -1.57 -6.95
CA ALA A 278 31.77 -1.02 -6.09
C ALA A 278 32.31 -0.35 -4.82
N ARG A 279 33.62 -0.36 -4.59
CA ARG A 279 34.23 0.16 -3.35
C ARG A 279 33.97 1.65 -3.15
N GLU A 280 34.06 2.43 -4.22
CA GLU A 280 33.79 3.88 -4.20
C GLU A 280 32.33 4.16 -3.82
N ALA A 281 31.40 3.56 -4.54
CA ALA A 281 29.98 3.73 -4.28
C ALA A 281 29.57 3.28 -2.87
N VAL A 282 30.08 2.14 -2.40
CA VAL A 282 29.82 1.69 -1.03
C VAL A 282 30.40 2.67 -0.02
N ALA A 283 31.62 3.18 -0.22
CA ALA A 283 32.21 4.17 0.69
C ALA A 283 31.35 5.44 0.77
N SER A 284 30.89 5.98 -0.36
CA SER A 284 29.99 7.14 -0.39
C SER A 284 28.66 6.85 0.31
N ALA A 285 28.05 5.69 0.08
CA ALA A 285 26.82 5.28 0.77
C ALA A 285 27.03 5.17 2.30
N THR A 286 28.16 4.62 2.75
CA THR A 286 28.52 4.53 4.16
C THR A 286 28.71 5.90 4.79
N GLN A 287 29.44 6.81 4.12
CA GLN A 287 29.65 8.19 4.60
C GLN A 287 28.34 8.95 4.79
N LEU A 288 27.36 8.69 3.93
CA LEU A 288 26.03 9.30 3.98
C LEU A 288 25.07 8.58 4.94
N SER A 289 25.57 7.60 5.71
CA SER A 289 24.78 6.78 6.63
C SER A 289 23.58 6.10 5.96
N LEU A 290 23.72 5.75 4.68
CA LEU A 290 22.67 5.14 3.86
C LEU A 290 22.55 3.62 4.10
N VAL A 291 23.61 2.99 4.61
CA VAL A 291 23.71 1.53 4.73
C VAL A 291 23.04 1.04 6.01
N PHE A 292 22.19 0.02 5.87
CA PHE A 292 21.57 -0.72 6.98
C PHE A 292 22.01 -2.18 6.96
N ASN A 293 22.47 -2.67 8.11
CA ASN A 293 23.01 -4.01 8.28
C ASN A 293 22.29 -4.71 9.44
N HIS A 294 21.46 -5.71 9.11
CA HIS A 294 20.72 -6.51 10.09
C HIS A 294 21.10 -8.00 9.97
N PRO A 295 21.35 -8.71 11.09
CA PRO A 295 21.38 -8.20 12.47
C PRO A 295 22.75 -7.65 12.91
N ILE A 296 23.83 -7.90 12.15
CA ILE A 296 25.20 -7.55 12.51
C ILE A 296 25.62 -6.29 11.75
N VAL A 297 25.83 -5.18 12.46
CA VAL A 297 26.06 -3.86 11.85
C VAL A 297 27.39 -3.77 11.09
N SER A 298 28.42 -4.50 11.54
CA SER A 298 29.74 -4.52 10.91
C SER A 298 29.86 -5.46 9.70
N GLU A 299 28.78 -6.14 9.29
CA GLU A 299 28.81 -7.03 8.11
C GLU A 299 27.94 -6.49 6.98
N LEU A 300 28.55 -6.09 5.87
CA LEU A 300 27.83 -5.60 4.70
C LEU A 300 27.08 -6.73 3.99
N ARG A 301 27.73 -7.89 3.81
CA ARG A 301 27.30 -9.05 3.02
C ARG A 301 26.89 -8.66 1.59
N PRO A 302 27.80 -8.10 0.78
CA PRO A 302 27.47 -7.42 -0.47
C PRO A 302 26.75 -8.32 -1.50
N ASN A 303 27.08 -9.61 -1.54
CA ASN A 303 26.52 -10.56 -2.51
C ASN A 303 25.21 -11.21 -2.04
N ARG A 304 24.77 -10.95 -0.80
CA ARG A 304 23.50 -11.48 -0.30
C ARG A 304 22.33 -10.76 -0.98
N THR A 305 21.24 -11.48 -1.21
CA THR A 305 19.95 -10.85 -1.57
C THR A 305 19.51 -9.87 -0.48
N ALA A 306 19.02 -8.71 -0.89
CA ALA A 306 18.48 -7.70 0.01
C ALA A 306 17.03 -8.05 0.38
N THR A 307 16.70 -7.97 1.66
CA THR A 307 15.31 -8.17 2.09
C THR A 307 14.47 -6.92 1.81
N ARG A 308 13.15 -7.09 1.76
CA ARG A 308 12.23 -5.95 1.58
C ARG A 308 12.38 -4.92 2.69
N ALA A 309 12.61 -5.36 3.94
CA ALA A 309 12.89 -4.50 5.08
C ALA A 309 14.17 -3.66 4.91
N GLU A 310 15.26 -4.28 4.46
CA GLU A 310 16.51 -3.56 4.21
C GLU A 310 16.36 -2.52 3.11
N VAL A 311 15.74 -2.89 1.98
CA VAL A 311 15.53 -1.95 0.88
C VAL A 311 14.64 -0.78 1.31
N SER A 312 13.57 -1.05 2.09
CA SER A 312 12.73 0.00 2.66
C SER A 312 13.53 0.99 3.52
N ALA A 313 14.37 0.49 4.44
CA ALA A 313 15.17 1.36 5.31
C ALA A 313 16.17 2.22 4.53
N VAL A 314 16.85 1.62 3.55
CA VAL A 314 17.83 2.32 2.69
C VAL A 314 17.13 3.40 1.84
N VAL A 315 16.00 3.09 1.19
CA VAL A 315 15.26 4.09 0.39
C VAL A 315 14.68 5.20 1.27
N TYR A 316 14.13 4.87 2.44
CA TYR A 316 13.67 5.86 3.39
C TYR A 316 14.80 6.82 3.79
N GLN A 317 15.97 6.29 4.12
CA GLN A 317 17.12 7.12 4.50
C GLN A 317 17.60 8.01 3.34
N ALA A 318 17.57 7.52 2.11
CA ALA A 318 17.84 8.35 0.94
C ALA A 318 16.84 9.52 0.79
N LEU A 319 15.57 9.31 1.15
CA LEU A 319 14.55 10.37 1.16
C LEU A 319 14.77 11.37 2.31
N VAL A 320 15.24 10.92 3.48
CA VAL A 320 15.66 11.80 4.58
C VAL A 320 16.79 12.73 4.13
N MET A 321 17.80 12.18 3.44
CA MET A 321 18.91 12.97 2.90
C MET A 321 18.46 14.06 1.91
N HIS A 322 17.32 13.87 1.25
CA HIS A 322 16.72 14.85 0.33
C HIS A 322 15.67 15.74 1.02
N GLY A 323 15.53 15.69 2.34
CA GLY A 323 14.58 16.51 3.11
C GLY A 323 13.12 16.15 2.87
N ARG A 324 12.82 14.95 2.33
CA ARG A 324 11.45 14.52 1.98
C ARG A 324 10.75 13.75 3.09
N LEU A 325 11.51 13.21 4.05
CA LEU A 325 11.01 12.48 5.21
C LEU A 325 11.80 12.86 6.47
N PRO A 326 11.19 12.76 7.67
CA PRO A 326 11.90 12.99 8.93
C PRO A 326 12.87 11.84 9.24
N PRO A 327 14.00 12.10 9.92
CA PRO A 327 14.94 11.04 10.30
C PRO A 327 14.33 10.05 11.29
N LEU A 328 14.69 8.77 11.16
CA LEU A 328 14.36 7.71 12.12
C LEU A 328 15.64 7.14 12.73
N SER A 329 15.58 6.78 14.01
CA SER A 329 16.69 6.12 14.70
C SER A 329 16.63 4.62 14.51
N SER A 330 17.74 4.01 14.11
CA SER A 330 17.87 2.55 14.05
C SER A 330 19.24 2.11 14.53
N ARG A 331 19.25 1.06 15.36
CA ARG A 331 20.47 0.37 15.78
C ARG A 331 21.17 -0.40 14.67
N TYR A 332 20.50 -0.57 13.52
CA TYR A 332 21.02 -1.28 12.35
C TYR A 332 21.57 -0.34 11.27
N GLN A 333 21.47 0.97 11.46
CA GLN A 333 22.07 1.96 10.58
C GLN A 333 23.58 2.01 10.83
N VAL A 334 24.37 1.90 9.77
CA VAL A 334 25.83 2.03 9.84
C VAL A 334 26.20 3.49 9.98
N ARG A 335 27.02 3.82 10.98
CA ARG A 335 27.53 5.17 11.27
C ARG A 335 29.04 5.11 11.45
N LEU A 336 29.74 6.17 11.04
CA LEU A 336 31.20 6.31 11.12
C LEU A 336 31.69 6.92 12.41
#